data_AF-A0A8S1SKT4-F1
#
_entry.id   AF-A0A8S1SKT4-F1
#
_cell.length_a   1.000
_cell.length_b   1.000
_cell.length_c   1.000
_cell.angle_alpha   90.00
_cell.angle_beta   90.00
_cell.angle_gamma   90.00
#
_symmetry.space_group_name_H-M   'P 1'
#
loop_
_entity.id
_entity.type
_entity.pdbx_description
1 polymer ?
#
loop_
_entity_poly.entity_id
_entity_poly.type
_entity_poly.pdbx_seq_one_letter_code
_entity_poly.pdbx_strand_id
1 'polypeptide(L)'
;MLTSIDDQFIQCGSNSLHMLVMMKVDVRNQCFENIRIKDTSLIGGNFFRCNMNGSEFENVDISGVNFNGAQMFNCKWKNIKVHELNRLDGHSSCVNSVCFSPDENTLASGSNHLWLKIQRSCDNN
;
A
#
# COMPACT_ATOMS: atom_id res chain seq x y z
N MET A 1 8.00 -32.06 -0.68
CA MET A 1 9.44 -31.86 -0.41
C MET A 1 10.04 -30.81 -1.36
N LEU A 2 9.82 -30.90 -2.68
CA LEU A 2 10.25 -29.84 -3.62
C LEU A 2 9.42 -28.54 -3.46
N THR A 3 8.09 -28.66 -3.42
CA THR A 3 7.17 -27.53 -3.18
C THR A 3 7.41 -26.81 -1.86
N SER A 4 7.75 -27.54 -0.81
CA SER A 4 8.04 -26.98 0.52
C SER A 4 9.37 -26.22 0.57
N ILE A 5 10.36 -26.63 -0.22
CA ILE A 5 11.64 -25.92 -0.33
C ILE A 5 11.43 -24.63 -1.14
N ASP A 6 10.70 -24.69 -2.24
CA ASP A 6 10.33 -23.51 -3.03
C ASP A 6 9.56 -22.49 -2.19
N ASP A 7 8.60 -22.95 -1.40
CA ASP A 7 7.85 -22.10 -0.47
C ASP A 7 8.75 -21.41 0.57
N GLN A 8 9.79 -22.10 1.04
CA GLN A 8 10.74 -21.51 1.99
C GLN A 8 11.57 -20.40 1.34
N PHE A 9 12.02 -20.58 0.09
CA PHE A 9 12.73 -19.53 -0.63
C PHE A 9 11.86 -18.31 -0.91
N ILE A 10 10.59 -18.53 -1.28
CA ILE A 10 9.61 -17.46 -1.46
C ILE A 10 9.41 -16.71 -0.13
N GLN A 11 9.29 -17.45 0.98
CA GLN A 11 9.15 -16.82 2.30
C GLN A 11 10.37 -15.98 2.68
N CYS A 12 11.59 -16.47 2.43
CA CYS A 12 12.82 -15.70 2.68
C CYS A 12 12.87 -14.42 1.85
N GLY A 13 12.48 -14.47 0.57
CA GLY A 13 12.36 -13.29 -0.28
C GLY A 13 11.30 -12.31 0.22
N SER A 14 10.16 -12.83 0.68
CA SER A 14 9.06 -12.04 1.25
C SER A 14 9.50 -11.31 2.52
N ASN A 15 10.19 -11.99 3.43
CA ASN A 15 10.74 -11.41 4.65
C ASN A 15 11.79 -10.33 4.34
N SER A 16 12.62 -10.55 3.31
CA SER A 16 13.63 -9.59 2.88
C SER A 16 12.98 -8.31 2.36
N LEU A 17 11.94 -8.43 1.52
CA LEU A 17 11.21 -7.27 1.01
C LEU A 17 10.47 -6.53 2.13
N HIS A 18 9.86 -7.25 3.08
CA HIS A 18 9.26 -6.67 4.27
C HIS A 18 10.26 -5.85 5.08
N MET A 19 11.47 -6.38 5.32
CA MET A 19 12.54 -5.67 6.00
C MET A 19 12.95 -4.40 5.27
N LEU A 20 13.05 -4.41 3.93
CA LEU A 20 13.34 -3.21 3.15
C LEU A 20 12.26 -2.13 3.33
N VAL A 21 10.99 -2.52 3.32
CA VAL A 21 9.86 -1.63 3.58
C VAL A 21 9.93 -1.05 5.00
N MET A 22 10.16 -1.90 6.00
CA MET A 22 10.24 -1.48 7.40
C MET A 22 11.43 -0.57 7.69
N MET A 23 12.56 -0.80 7.02
CA MET A 23 13.74 0.05 7.09
C MET A 23 13.61 1.34 6.25
N LYS A 24 12.46 1.58 5.61
CA LYS A 24 12.19 2.73 4.74
C LYS A 24 13.24 2.91 3.64
N VAL A 25 13.75 1.79 3.11
CA VAL A 25 14.68 1.81 1.98
C VAL A 25 13.96 2.36 0.75
N ASP A 26 14.59 3.29 0.04
CA ASP A 26 14.03 3.81 -1.21
C ASP A 26 14.10 2.73 -2.30
N VAL A 27 12.93 2.20 -2.65
CA VAL A 27 12.77 1.17 -3.69
C VAL A 27 12.02 1.69 -4.91
N ARG A 28 11.82 3.01 -5.04
CA ARG A 28 11.06 3.61 -6.15
C ARG A 28 11.79 3.40 -7.48
N ASN A 29 11.02 3.29 -8.57
CA ASN A 29 11.50 3.07 -9.94
C ASN A 29 12.32 1.78 -10.13
N GLN A 30 12.26 0.83 -9.19
CA GLN A 30 12.98 -0.43 -9.28
C GLN A 30 12.18 -1.49 -10.06
N CYS A 31 12.89 -2.53 -10.52
CA CYS A 31 12.29 -3.68 -11.18
C CYS A 31 12.09 -4.83 -10.18
N PHE A 32 10.86 -5.29 -10.08
CA PHE A 32 10.37 -6.40 -9.27
C PHE A 32 9.51 -7.32 -10.14
N GLU A 33 9.90 -7.55 -11.39
CA GLU A 33 9.13 -8.40 -12.30
C GLU A 33 9.17 -9.88 -11.88
N ASN A 34 8.04 -10.57 -12.02
CA ASN A 34 7.90 -12.00 -11.72
C ASN A 34 8.27 -12.39 -10.27
N ILE A 35 8.24 -11.45 -9.32
CA ILE A 35 8.47 -11.78 -7.92
C ILE A 35 7.26 -12.51 -7.35
N ARG A 36 7.50 -13.37 -6.36
CA ARG A 36 6.45 -14.00 -5.58
C ARG A 36 6.63 -13.59 -4.13
N ILE A 37 5.60 -12.98 -3.57
CA ILE A 37 5.58 -12.49 -2.19
C ILE A 37 4.41 -13.14 -1.47
N LYS A 38 4.68 -13.76 -0.33
CA LYS A 38 3.67 -14.45 0.46
C LYS A 38 3.79 -14.19 1.96
N ASP A 39 2.66 -14.32 2.65
CA ASP A 39 2.57 -14.39 4.12
C ASP A 39 3.39 -13.30 4.82
N THR A 40 3.22 -12.05 4.38
CA THR A 40 3.99 -10.92 4.90
C THR A 40 3.19 -9.61 4.84
N SER A 41 3.78 -8.53 5.34
CA SER A 41 3.21 -7.19 5.30
C SER A 41 4.08 -6.27 4.45
N LEU A 42 3.47 -5.38 3.69
CA LEU A 42 4.14 -4.31 2.98
C LEU A 42 3.55 -2.94 3.38
N ILE A 43 2.85 -2.85 4.51
CA ILE A 43 2.12 -1.66 4.94
C ILE A 43 2.97 -0.39 4.83
N GLY A 44 2.42 0.64 4.19
CA GLY A 44 3.08 1.94 4.01
C GLY A 44 4.28 1.94 3.07
N GLY A 45 4.59 0.81 2.41
CA GLY A 45 5.69 0.71 1.45
C GLY A 45 5.51 1.66 0.26
N ASN A 46 6.63 2.19 -0.24
CA ASN A 46 6.62 3.11 -1.38
C ASN A 46 7.20 2.46 -2.65
N PHE A 47 6.32 1.94 -3.50
CA PHE A 47 6.65 1.30 -4.77
C PHE A 47 6.32 2.20 -5.97
N PHE A 48 6.44 3.52 -5.78
CA PHE A 48 6.20 4.48 -6.84
C PHE A 48 7.02 4.14 -8.10
N ARG A 49 6.33 4.03 -9.23
CA ARG A 49 6.92 3.72 -10.55
C ARG A 49 7.71 2.41 -10.66
N CYS A 50 7.50 1.46 -9.76
CA CYS A 50 8.15 0.16 -9.88
C CYS A 50 7.56 -0.68 -11.03
N ASN A 51 8.38 -1.49 -11.68
CA ASN A 51 7.87 -2.56 -12.57
C ASN A 51 7.60 -3.81 -11.73
N MET A 52 6.36 -4.27 -11.66
CA MET A 52 5.96 -5.48 -10.94
C MET A 52 5.21 -6.46 -11.85
N ASN A 53 5.37 -6.36 -13.17
CA ASN A 53 4.62 -7.23 -14.09
C ASN A 53 4.84 -8.72 -13.78
N GLY A 54 3.80 -9.53 -13.97
CA GLY A 54 3.84 -10.98 -13.72
C GLY A 54 4.00 -11.39 -12.25
N SER A 55 4.02 -10.45 -11.32
CA SER A 55 4.27 -10.75 -9.90
C SER A 55 3.06 -11.36 -9.20
N GLU A 56 3.30 -12.16 -8.17
CA GLU A 56 2.28 -12.82 -7.39
C GLU A 56 2.34 -12.38 -5.92
N PHE A 57 1.19 -12.03 -5.37
CA PHE A 57 1.02 -11.64 -3.98
C PHE A 57 -0.03 -12.54 -3.32
N GLU A 58 0.36 -13.31 -2.30
CA GLU A 58 -0.51 -14.21 -1.56
C GLU A 58 -0.49 -13.91 -0.05
N ASN A 59 -1.65 -13.72 0.59
CA ASN A 59 -1.74 -13.45 2.03
C ASN A 59 -0.95 -12.21 2.47
N VAL A 60 -0.81 -11.21 1.59
CA VAL A 60 -0.03 -9.99 1.83
C VAL A 60 -0.91 -8.86 2.33
N ASP A 61 -0.46 -8.17 3.37
CA ASP A 61 -1.06 -6.91 3.79
C ASP A 61 -0.44 -5.72 3.04
N ILE A 62 -1.26 -4.99 2.28
CA ILE A 62 -0.81 -3.87 1.45
C ILE A 62 -1.42 -2.54 1.90
N SER A 63 -1.85 -2.43 3.15
CA SER A 63 -2.51 -1.22 3.65
C SER A 63 -1.60 0.00 3.48
N GLY A 64 -2.11 1.04 2.81
CA GLY A 64 -1.35 2.29 2.58
C GLY A 64 -0.13 2.17 1.69
N VAL A 65 0.02 1.08 0.93
CA VAL A 65 1.11 0.97 -0.05
C VAL A 65 0.90 1.97 -1.18
N ASN A 66 1.97 2.70 -1.53
CA ASN A 66 1.97 3.56 -2.69
C ASN A 66 2.40 2.79 -3.94
N PHE A 67 1.42 2.48 -4.80
CA PHE A 67 1.65 1.89 -6.14
C PHE A 67 1.52 2.93 -7.27
N ASN A 68 1.54 4.24 -6.98
CA ASN A 68 1.34 5.26 -8.02
C ASN A 68 2.40 5.13 -9.13
N GLY A 69 1.92 5.03 -10.37
CA GLY A 69 2.76 4.86 -11.55
C GLY A 69 3.45 3.49 -11.67
N ALA A 70 3.20 2.54 -10.76
CA ALA A 70 3.75 1.20 -10.86
C ALA A 70 3.11 0.42 -12.02
N GLN A 71 3.89 -0.43 -12.69
CA GLN A 71 3.40 -1.34 -13.71
C GLN A 71 3.04 -2.68 -13.06
N MET A 72 1.83 -3.18 -13.29
CA MET A 72 1.31 -4.38 -12.63
C MET A 72 0.56 -5.30 -13.61
N PHE A 73 0.99 -5.33 -14.87
CA PHE A 73 0.40 -6.18 -15.90
C PHE A 73 0.59 -7.65 -15.52
N ASN A 74 -0.45 -8.47 -15.69
CA ASN A 74 -0.43 -9.91 -15.39
C ASN A 74 -0.10 -10.26 -13.93
N CYS A 75 -0.33 -9.36 -12.97
CA CYS A 75 -0.16 -9.68 -11.55
C CYS A 75 -1.26 -10.61 -11.03
N LYS A 76 -0.89 -11.48 -10.10
CA LYS A 76 -1.84 -12.33 -9.36
C LYS A 76 -1.96 -11.84 -7.92
N TRP A 77 -3.21 -11.77 -7.44
CA TRP A 77 -3.54 -11.28 -6.11
C TRP A 77 -4.44 -12.29 -5.42
N LYS A 78 -4.00 -12.83 -4.29
CA LYS A 78 -4.75 -13.83 -3.52
C LYS A 78 -4.72 -13.47 -2.04
N ASN A 79 -5.91 -13.41 -1.43
CA ASN A 79 -6.07 -13.14 0.01
C ASN A 79 -5.30 -11.89 0.49
N ILE A 80 -5.47 -10.79 -0.23
CA ILE A 80 -4.83 -9.52 0.11
C ILE A 80 -5.59 -8.84 1.24
N LYS A 81 -4.85 -8.30 2.21
CA LYS A 81 -5.42 -7.53 3.31
C LYS A 81 -5.23 -6.04 3.06
N VAL A 82 -6.27 -5.28 3.33
CA VAL A 82 -6.26 -3.82 3.34
C VAL A 82 -7.05 -3.37 4.57
N HIS A 83 -6.35 -2.71 5.48
CA HIS A 83 -6.89 -2.11 6.69
C HIS A 83 -7.01 -0.60 6.50
N GLU A 84 -8.07 -0.04 7.08
CA GLU A 84 -8.28 1.40 7.11
C GLU A 84 -7.21 2.04 8.01
N LEU A 85 -6.30 2.83 7.41
CA LEU A 85 -5.21 3.47 8.16
C LEU A 85 -5.62 4.81 8.76
N ASN A 86 -6.55 5.52 8.13
CA ASN A 86 -7.03 6.81 8.58
C ASN A 86 -8.54 6.84 8.43
N ARG A 87 -9.24 6.68 9.56
CA ARG A 87 -10.68 6.88 9.62
C ARG A 87 -10.96 8.35 9.92
N LEU A 88 -11.75 8.98 9.07
CA LEU A 88 -12.11 10.39 9.17
C LEU A 88 -13.53 10.50 9.69
N ASP A 89 -13.68 10.48 11.02
CA ASP A 89 -14.95 10.72 11.68
C ASP A 89 -15.20 12.24 11.83
N GLY A 90 -16.42 12.70 11.52
CA GLY A 90 -16.78 14.10 11.71
C GLY A 90 -18.02 14.56 10.96
N HIS A 91 -18.37 13.93 9.84
CA HIS A 91 -19.62 14.23 9.13
C HIS A 91 -20.79 13.45 9.75
N SER A 92 -21.83 14.18 10.18
CA SER A 92 -23.08 13.60 10.70
C SER A 92 -24.10 13.27 9.61
N SER A 93 -23.83 13.65 8.36
CA SER A 93 -24.66 13.38 7.18
C SER A 93 -23.81 12.86 6.02
N CYS A 94 -24.44 12.36 4.94
CA CYS A 94 -23.74 11.81 3.79
C CYS A 94 -22.68 12.77 3.24
N VAL A 95 -21.48 12.24 2.95
CA VAL A 95 -20.43 13.00 2.26
C VAL A 95 -20.78 13.02 0.78
N ASN A 96 -20.96 14.22 0.23
CA ASN A 96 -21.36 14.42 -1.16
C ASN A 96 -20.17 14.69 -2.08
N SER A 97 -19.03 15.13 -1.52
CA SER A 97 -17.83 15.48 -2.29
C SER A 97 -16.57 15.31 -1.46
N VAL A 98 -15.49 14.88 -2.13
CA VAL A 98 -14.13 14.78 -1.59
C VAL A 98 -13.15 15.39 -2.59
N CYS A 99 -12.16 16.14 -2.10
CA CYS A 99 -11.12 16.74 -2.92
C CYS A 99 -9.77 16.63 -2.19
N PHE A 100 -8.75 16.12 -2.88
CA PHE A 100 -7.39 16.06 -2.38
C PHE A 100 -6.65 17.34 -2.78
N SER A 101 -5.86 17.91 -1.87
CA SER A 101 -4.99 19.02 -2.21
C SER A 101 -3.82 18.56 -3.07
N PRO A 102 -3.34 19.39 -4.01
CA PRO A 102 -2.15 19.07 -4.82
C PRO A 102 -0.85 18.95 -4.01
N ASP A 103 -0.82 19.50 -2.80
CA ASP A 103 0.33 19.47 -1.88
C ASP A 103 0.38 18.20 -1.01
N GLU A 104 -0.49 17.21 -1.29
CA GLU A 104 -0.59 15.89 -0.63
C GLU A 104 -0.90 15.92 0.88
N ASN A 105 -1.10 17.10 1.48
CA ASN A 105 -1.21 17.24 2.93
C ASN A 105 -2.63 17.47 3.45
N THR A 106 -3.58 17.77 2.56
CA THR A 106 -4.95 18.14 2.94
C THR A 106 -5.98 17.35 2.14
N LEU A 107 -7.04 16.92 2.82
CA LEU A 107 -8.25 16.45 2.16
C LEU A 107 -9.43 17.31 2.62
N ALA A 108 -10.18 17.79 1.64
CA ALA A 108 -11.42 18.51 1.80
C ALA A 108 -12.59 17.53 1.63
N SER A 109 -13.53 17.49 2.58
CA SER A 109 -14.77 16.71 2.45
C SER A 109 -16.01 17.54 2.81
N GLY A 110 -17.03 17.47 1.96
CA GLY A 110 -18.25 18.27 2.06
C GLY A 110 -19.50 17.43 2.29
N SER A 111 -20.34 17.86 3.25
CA SER A 111 -21.65 17.28 3.55
C SER A 111 -22.74 18.37 3.57
N ASN A 112 -24.01 17.97 3.51
CA ASN A 112 -25.18 18.88 3.45
C ASN A 112 -25.26 19.91 4.58
N HIS A 113 -24.62 19.64 5.73
CA HIS A 113 -24.76 20.46 6.93
C HIS A 113 -23.44 20.89 7.57
N LEU A 114 -22.30 20.38 7.09
CA LEU A 114 -20.99 20.76 7.60
C LEU A 114 -19.91 20.54 6.53
N TRP A 115 -19.04 21.54 6.37
CA TRP A 115 -17.79 21.41 5.63
C TRP A 115 -16.69 21.13 6.65
N LEU A 116 -15.90 20.07 6.45
CA LEU A 116 -14.75 19.74 7.29
C LEU A 116 -13.48 19.82 6.44
N LYS A 117 -12.57 20.70 6.84
CA LYS A 117 -11.19 20.73 6.34
C LYS A 117 -10.36 19.78 7.20
N ILE A 118 -9.80 18.74 6.60
CA ILE A 118 -8.97 17.78 7.32
C ILE A 118 -7.53 17.97 6.88
N GLN A 119 -6.67 18.35 7.82
CA GLN A 119 -5.21 18.47 7.64
C GLN A 119 -4.54 17.28 8.33
N ARG A 120 -3.55 16.67 7.67
CA ARG A 120 -2.66 15.74 8.38
C ARG A 120 -1.83 16.54 9.40
N SER A 121 -1.92 16.18 10.67
CA SER A 121 -0.88 16.53 11.65
C SER A 121 0.33 15.63 11.35
N CYS A 122 1.49 16.23 11.11
CA CYS A 122 2.73 15.47 11.13
C CYS A 122 3.00 15.06 12.58
N ASP A 123 2.73 13.81 12.93
CA ASP A 123 3.20 13.25 14.19
C ASP A 123 4.73 13.12 14.10
N ASN A 124 5.42 14.08 14.73
CA ASN A 124 6.85 13.99 15.00
C ASN A 124 7.06 12.99 16.15
N ASN A 125 7.55 11.81 15.83
CA ASN A 125 8.39 11.01 16.73
C ASN A 125 9.26 10.02 15.93
#